data_AF-A0A1L2JMP7-F1
#
_entry.id   AF-A0A1L2JMP7-F1
#
_cell.length_a   1.000
_cell.length_b   1.000
_cell.length_c   1.000
_cell.angle_alpha   90.00
_cell.angle_beta   90.00
_cell.angle_gamma   90.00
#
_symmetry.space_group_name_H-M   'P 1'
#
loop_
_entity.id
_entity.type
_entity.pdbx_description
1 polymer ?
#
loop_
_entity_poly.entity_id
_entity_poly.type
_entity_poly.pdbx_seq_one_letter_code
_entity_poly.pdbx_strand_id
1 'polypeptide(L)'
;MSYHGKVMPKGRRPSGAKIKKSKKKRRREIGRPPAETKIGELKVKKKRVMGGNYKLAVLLADYANVTDKKSGTTKKAKILRVLDNQANRDFKRRGIITKGAIIETEMGKAIVTSRPGQDGVINAVLIEG
;
A
#
# COMPACT_ATOMS: atom_id res chain seq x y z
N MET A 1 8.97 13.10 -7.42
CA MET A 1 8.39 12.47 -8.64
C MET A 1 9.35 11.40 -9.12
N SER A 2 9.09 10.14 -8.79
CA SER A 2 10.01 9.03 -9.06
C SER A 2 9.90 8.61 -10.52
N TYR A 3 11.02 8.41 -11.22
CA TYR A 3 11.06 7.99 -12.62
C TYR A 3 11.64 6.58 -12.68
N HIS A 4 10.87 5.63 -13.23
CA HIS A 4 11.19 4.19 -13.24
C HIS A 4 11.59 3.67 -14.62
N GLY A 5 12.11 4.53 -15.50
CA GLY A 5 12.63 4.11 -16.81
C GLY A 5 13.92 3.28 -16.71
N LYS A 6 14.46 2.82 -17.85
CA LYS A 6 15.70 2.00 -17.95
C LYS A 6 16.97 2.62 -17.31
N VAL A 7 16.90 3.86 -16.86
CA VAL A 7 17.95 4.46 -16.03
C VAL A 7 17.67 4.03 -14.60
N MET A 8 18.39 3.01 -14.12
CA MET A 8 18.39 2.62 -12.71
C MET A 8 18.57 3.86 -11.82
N PRO A 9 18.09 3.87 -10.57
CA PRO A 9 18.15 5.05 -9.69
C PRO A 9 19.57 5.62 -9.47
N LYS A 10 20.63 4.84 -9.72
CA LYS A 10 22.04 5.28 -9.72
C LYS A 10 22.65 5.52 -11.13
N GLY A 11 21.93 5.23 -12.20
CA GLY A 11 22.37 5.43 -13.59
C GLY A 11 23.57 4.56 -14.02
N ARG A 12 23.78 3.40 -13.38
CA ARG A 12 24.90 2.49 -13.63
C ARG A 12 24.41 1.08 -13.97
N ARG A 13 25.21 0.31 -14.71
CA ARG A 13 25.01 -1.12 -14.96
C ARG A 13 25.31 -1.94 -13.70
N PRO A 14 24.86 -3.22 -13.62
CA PRO A 14 25.31 -4.14 -12.56
C PRO A 14 26.84 -4.23 -12.46
N SER A 15 27.54 -4.13 -13.59
CA SER A 15 29.01 -4.06 -13.67
C SER A 15 29.62 -2.71 -13.26
N GLY A 16 28.83 -1.74 -12.79
CA GLY A 16 29.32 -0.43 -12.32
C GLY A 16 29.52 0.64 -13.40
N ALA A 17 29.55 0.26 -14.68
CA ALA A 17 29.68 1.20 -15.80
C ALA A 17 28.52 2.22 -15.88
N LYS A 18 28.83 3.49 -16.13
CA LYS A 18 27.84 4.57 -16.25
C LYS A 18 26.98 4.39 -17.52
N ILE A 19 25.65 4.47 -17.37
CA ILE A 19 24.71 4.34 -18.48
C ILE A 19 24.55 5.70 -19.17
N LYS A 20 24.87 5.77 -20.47
CA LYS A 20 24.55 6.93 -21.32
C LYS A 20 23.04 6.95 -21.60
N LYS A 21 22.39 8.12 -21.41
CA LYS A 21 20.96 8.29 -21.68
C LYS A 21 20.75 8.47 -23.19
N SER A 22 19.94 7.62 -23.81
CA SER A 22 19.60 7.70 -25.24
C SER A 22 18.25 8.37 -25.53
N LYS A 23 17.41 8.59 -24.50
CA LYS A 23 16.04 9.11 -24.64
C LYS A 23 15.67 10.06 -23.49
N LYS A 24 14.73 10.97 -23.74
CA LYS A 24 14.11 11.84 -22.73
C LYS A 24 13.09 11.07 -21.86
N LYS A 25 12.68 11.66 -20.73
CA LYS A 25 11.68 11.08 -19.81
C LYS A 25 10.33 10.89 -20.52
N ARG A 26 9.69 9.72 -20.37
CA ARG A 26 8.36 9.46 -20.94
C ARG A 26 7.27 9.45 -19.87
N ARG A 27 6.07 9.89 -20.24
CA ARG A 27 4.90 9.95 -19.33
C ARG A 27 4.56 8.61 -18.67
N ARG A 28 4.73 7.50 -19.39
CA ARG A 28 4.46 6.13 -18.90
C ARG A 28 5.45 5.60 -17.85
N GLU A 29 6.60 6.24 -17.70
CA GLU A 29 7.66 5.84 -16.76
C GLU A 29 7.64 6.64 -15.45
N ILE A 30 6.65 7.53 -15.31
CA ILE A 30 6.50 8.43 -14.17
C ILE A 30 5.72 7.71 -13.06
N GLY A 31 6.38 7.55 -11.91
CA GLY A 31 5.77 7.15 -10.66
C GLY A 31 5.15 8.32 -9.89
N ARG A 32 4.37 7.98 -8.86
CA ARG A 32 3.72 8.93 -7.96
C ARG A 32 4.22 8.73 -6.53
N PRO A 33 4.10 9.74 -5.65
CA PRO A 33 4.37 9.55 -4.24
C PRO A 33 3.44 8.45 -3.65
N PRO A 34 3.92 7.71 -2.64
CA PRO A 34 3.13 6.69 -1.98
C PRO A 34 1.90 7.30 -1.30
N ALA A 35 0.82 6.52 -1.21
CA ALA A 35 -0.31 6.87 -0.36
C ALA A 35 -0.06 6.28 1.03
N GLU A 36 0.31 7.13 1.98
CA GLU A 36 0.44 6.72 3.38
C GLU A 36 -0.96 6.64 3.99
N THR A 37 -1.50 5.43 4.04
CA THR A 37 -2.85 5.19 4.56
C THR A 37 -2.80 5.20 6.09
N LYS A 38 -3.64 6.01 6.74
CA LYS A 38 -3.73 6.08 8.20
C LYS A 38 -5.13 5.73 8.69
N ILE A 39 -5.27 5.56 9.99
CA ILE A 39 -6.56 5.40 10.67
C ILE A 39 -7.23 6.77 10.77
N GLY A 40 -8.52 6.85 10.51
CA GLY A 40 -9.32 8.07 10.50
C GLY A 40 -10.49 7.98 9.52
N GLU A 41 -11.33 9.02 9.54
CA GLU A 41 -12.54 9.09 8.72
C GLU A 41 -12.27 8.77 7.24
N LEU A 42 -13.10 7.91 6.65
CA LEU A 42 -12.87 7.33 5.34
C LEU A 42 -12.62 8.41 4.27
N LYS A 43 -11.38 8.48 3.78
CA LYS A 43 -10.98 9.40 2.71
C LYS A 43 -10.31 8.64 1.58
N VAL A 44 -11.01 8.56 0.44
CA VAL A 44 -10.53 7.86 -0.76
C VAL A 44 -10.27 8.85 -1.87
N LYS A 45 -9.09 8.77 -2.50
CA LYS A 45 -8.71 9.60 -3.64
C LYS A 45 -8.77 8.80 -4.93
N LYS A 46 -9.67 9.17 -5.83
CA LYS A 46 -9.74 8.64 -7.20
C LYS A 46 -8.57 9.18 -8.04
N LYS A 47 -7.82 8.28 -8.67
CA LYS A 47 -6.61 8.60 -9.45
C LYS A 47 -6.76 8.03 -10.86
N ARG A 48 -6.84 8.90 -11.88
CA ARG A 48 -6.73 8.48 -13.29
C ARG A 48 -5.33 7.92 -13.56
N VAL A 49 -5.26 6.75 -14.17
CA VAL A 49 -4.01 6.11 -14.62
C VAL A 49 -3.96 6.06 -16.16
N MET A 50 -2.88 5.52 -16.72
CA MET A 50 -2.75 5.35 -18.17
C MET A 50 -3.83 4.36 -18.69
N GLY A 51 -4.25 4.54 -19.94
CA GLY A 51 -5.24 3.65 -20.58
C GLY A 51 -6.69 3.92 -20.17
N GLY A 52 -7.00 5.09 -19.61
CA GLY A 52 -8.38 5.48 -19.26
C GLY A 52 -8.90 4.93 -17.92
N ASN A 53 -8.16 4.04 -17.28
CA ASN A 53 -8.55 3.42 -16.01
C ASN A 53 -8.43 4.37 -14.81
N TYR A 54 -9.07 3.99 -13.71
CA TYR A 54 -8.97 4.65 -12.42
C TYR A 54 -8.48 3.68 -11.35
N LYS A 55 -7.67 4.18 -10.42
CA LYS A 55 -7.32 3.48 -9.18
C LYS A 55 -7.81 4.30 -7.99
N LEU A 56 -8.15 3.61 -6.91
CA LEU A 56 -8.62 4.24 -5.68
C LEU A 56 -7.50 4.12 -4.63
N ALA A 57 -7.03 5.26 -4.15
CA ALA A 57 -6.04 5.30 -3.07
C ALA A 57 -6.74 5.69 -1.78
N VAL A 58 -6.77 4.77 -0.80
CA VAL A 58 -7.21 5.09 0.56
C VAL A 58 -6.14 5.98 1.20
N LEU A 59 -6.58 7.09 1.80
CA LEU A 59 -5.73 7.99 2.58
C LEU A 59 -6.01 7.82 4.07
N LEU A 60 -7.28 7.69 4.42
CA LEU A 60 -7.78 7.46 5.77
C LEU A 60 -8.84 6.37 5.72
N ALA A 61 -8.85 5.48 6.71
CA ALA A 61 -9.91 4.49 6.90
C ALA A 61 -9.97 3.99 8.35
N ASP A 62 -11.19 3.89 8.89
CA ASP A 62 -11.46 3.37 10.24
C ASP A 62 -11.83 1.89 10.28
N TYR A 63 -12.15 1.31 9.12
CA TYR A 63 -12.67 -0.05 9.02
C TYR A 63 -11.84 -0.90 8.06
N ALA A 64 -11.73 -2.19 8.39
CA ALA A 64 -11.18 -3.22 7.52
C ALA A 64 -12.20 -4.35 7.35
N ASN A 65 -12.17 -5.00 6.18
CA ASN A 65 -12.83 -6.28 5.99
C ASN A 65 -11.88 -7.37 6.49
N VAL A 66 -12.26 -8.02 7.58
CA VAL A 66 -11.47 -9.07 8.22
C VAL A 66 -12.09 -10.42 7.90
N THR A 67 -11.31 -11.28 7.25
CA THR A 67 -11.70 -12.65 6.94
C THR A 67 -11.11 -13.60 7.98
N ASP A 68 -11.97 -14.43 8.56
CA ASP A 68 -11.56 -15.59 9.33
C ASP A 68 -11.40 -16.80 8.39
N LYS A 69 -10.20 -17.40 8.39
CA LYS A 69 -9.88 -18.53 7.52
C LYS A 69 -10.53 -19.84 7.95
N LYS A 70 -10.79 -20.04 9.25
CA LYS A 70 -11.41 -21.29 9.73
C LYS A 70 -12.91 -21.32 9.45
N SER A 71 -13.61 -20.23 9.76
CA SER A 71 -15.05 -20.14 9.50
C SER A 71 -15.39 -19.75 8.06
N GLY A 72 -14.43 -19.22 7.29
CA GLY A 72 -14.67 -18.69 5.95
C GLY A 72 -15.51 -17.41 5.92
N THR A 73 -15.82 -16.83 7.10
CA THR A 73 -16.66 -15.64 7.20
C THR A 73 -15.82 -14.37 7.10
N THR A 74 -16.38 -13.33 6.49
CA THR A 74 -15.76 -12.00 6.41
C THR A 74 -16.67 -10.99 7.08
N LYS A 75 -16.12 -10.21 8.01
CA LYS A 75 -16.86 -9.17 8.72
C LYS A 75 -16.12 -7.84 8.62
N LYS A 76 -16.88 -6.75 8.64
CA LYS A 76 -16.33 -5.41 8.73
C LYS A 76 -16.03 -5.11 10.20
N ALA A 77 -14.77 -4.89 10.54
CA ALA A 77 -14.33 -4.61 11.90
C ALA A 77 -13.63 -3.26 11.96
N LYS A 78 -13.76 -2.56 13.08
CA LYS A 78 -13.03 -1.30 13.30
C LYS A 78 -11.55 -1.59 13.54
N ILE A 79 -10.68 -0.75 12.98
CA ILE A 79 -9.24 -0.80 13.18
C ILE A 79 -8.89 0.06 14.40
N LEU A 80 -8.24 -0.51 15.40
CA LEU A 80 -7.85 0.19 16.62
C LEU A 80 -6.46 0.84 16.45
N ARG A 81 -5.46 0.04 16.05
CA ARG A 81 -4.08 0.50 15.83
C ARG A 81 -3.29 -0.46 14.94
N VAL A 82 -2.16 0.01 14.44
CA VAL A 82 -1.17 -0.80 13.72
C VAL A 82 -0.15 -1.34 14.73
N LEU A 83 -0.05 -2.66 14.85
CA LEU A 83 0.86 -3.32 15.79
C LEU A 83 2.26 -3.46 15.22
N ASP A 84 2.36 -3.85 13.95
CA ASP A 84 3.65 -4.05 13.30
C ASP A 84 3.57 -3.89 11.78
N ASN A 85 4.72 -3.60 11.18
CA ASN A 85 4.87 -3.50 9.74
C ASN A 85 6.25 -3.99 9.31
N GLN A 86 6.27 -5.10 8.55
CA GLN A 86 7.49 -5.72 8.06
C GLN A 86 8.35 -4.80 7.18
N ALA A 87 7.74 -3.82 6.51
CA ALA A 87 8.47 -2.95 5.59
C ALA A 87 9.37 -1.92 6.30
N ASN A 88 8.89 -1.34 7.41
CA ASN A 88 9.64 -0.35 8.19
C ASN A 88 9.04 -0.17 9.60
N ARG A 89 9.89 -0.12 10.63
CA ARG A 89 9.52 0.19 12.02
C ARG A 89 8.90 1.58 12.19
N ASP A 90 9.29 2.57 11.39
CA ASP A 90 8.69 3.91 11.48
C ASP A 90 7.24 3.95 10.98
N PHE A 91 6.83 3.01 10.13
CA PHE A 91 5.44 2.91 9.69
C PHE A 91 4.51 2.48 10.82
N LYS A 92 4.99 1.64 11.74
CA LYS A 92 4.29 1.35 12.99
C LYS A 92 4.07 2.63 13.81
N ARG A 93 5.13 3.41 14.04
CA ARG A 93 5.08 4.65 14.83
C ARG A 93 4.09 5.68 14.27
N ARG A 94 4.04 5.81 12.94
CA ARG A 94 3.16 6.75 12.24
C ARG A 94 1.75 6.20 11.96
N GLY A 95 1.49 4.94 12.32
CA GLY A 95 0.21 4.26 12.07
C GLY A 95 -0.09 4.05 10.58
N ILE A 96 0.91 3.76 9.76
CA ILE A 96 0.77 3.59 8.31
C ILE A 96 0.41 2.14 7.97
N ILE A 97 -0.72 1.98 7.28
CA ILE A 97 -1.24 0.70 6.82
C ILE A 97 -0.69 0.40 5.42
N THR A 98 0.02 -0.72 5.29
CA THR A 98 0.50 -1.27 4.01
C THR A 98 0.10 -2.74 3.89
N LYS A 99 0.27 -3.31 2.70
CA LYS A 99 0.20 -4.77 2.54
C LYS A 99 1.21 -5.43 3.50
N GLY A 100 0.77 -6.45 4.23
CA GLY A 100 1.58 -7.16 5.23
C GLY A 100 1.64 -6.49 6.61
N ALA A 101 0.98 -5.34 6.82
CA ALA A 101 0.89 -4.74 8.14
C ALA A 101 0.02 -5.60 9.06
N ILE A 102 0.44 -5.75 10.31
CA ILE A 102 -0.33 -6.39 11.37
C ILE A 102 -1.14 -5.30 12.07
N ILE A 103 -2.45 -5.42 12.01
CA ILE A 103 -3.41 -4.49 12.60
C ILE A 103 -4.17 -5.16 13.74
N GLU A 104 -4.52 -4.38 14.75
CA GLU A 104 -5.44 -4.77 15.80
C GLU A 104 -6.84 -4.30 15.42
N THR A 105 -7.78 -5.24 15.38
CA THR A 105 -9.19 -5.00 15.06
C THR A 105 -10.07 -5.51 16.19
N GLU A 106 -11.35 -5.11 16.22
CA GLU A 106 -12.33 -5.60 17.21
C GLU A 106 -12.47 -7.13 17.22
N MET A 107 -12.15 -7.80 16.11
CA MET A 107 -12.18 -9.27 16.01
C MET A 107 -10.88 -9.95 16.44
N GLY A 108 -9.80 -9.18 16.65
CA GLY A 108 -8.47 -9.70 16.98
C GLY A 108 -7.37 -9.18 16.04
N LYS A 109 -6.21 -9.84 16.08
CA LYS A 109 -5.03 -9.49 15.27
C LYS A 109 -5.19 -9.99 13.84
N ALA A 110 -5.03 -9.09 12.88
CA ALA A 110 -5.16 -9.42 11.46
C ALA A 110 -3.97 -8.90 10.63
N ILE A 111 -3.61 -9.65 9.58
CA ILE A 111 -2.63 -9.24 8.56
C ILE A 111 -3.36 -8.65 7.38
N VAL A 112 -2.97 -7.44 6.96
CA VAL A 112 -3.50 -6.78 5.78
C VAL A 112 -2.99 -7.47 4.51
N THR A 113 -3.89 -7.97 3.68
CA THR A 113 -3.56 -8.69 2.43
C THR A 113 -3.68 -7.80 1.18
N SER A 114 -4.55 -6.79 1.26
CA SER A 114 -4.80 -5.79 0.20
C SER A 114 -3.67 -4.76 0.04
N ARG A 115 -3.68 -3.99 -1.07
CA ARG A 115 -2.84 -2.81 -1.28
C ARG A 115 -3.69 -1.53 -1.23
N PRO A 116 -3.85 -0.90 -0.06
CA PRO A 116 -4.79 0.21 0.14
C PRO A 116 -4.55 1.41 -0.79
N GLY A 117 -3.30 1.66 -1.19
CA GLY A 117 -2.96 2.76 -2.09
C GLY A 117 -3.39 2.58 -3.55
N GLN A 118 -3.89 1.40 -3.95
CA GLN A 118 -4.32 1.10 -5.32
C GLN A 118 -5.72 0.48 -5.41
N ASP A 119 -6.03 -0.42 -4.47
CA ASP A 119 -7.22 -1.27 -4.53
C ASP A 119 -8.47 -0.56 -3.95
N GLY A 120 -8.28 0.48 -3.12
CA GLY A 120 -9.38 1.29 -2.57
C GLY A 120 -10.05 0.71 -1.33
N VAL A 121 -9.62 -0.47 -0.87
CA VAL A 121 -10.16 -1.18 0.29
C VAL A 121 -9.05 -1.71 1.18
N ILE A 122 -9.35 -1.93 2.45
CA ILE A 122 -8.46 -2.60 3.41
C ILE A 122 -9.07 -3.96 3.74
N ASN A 123 -8.55 -4.99 3.10
CA ASN A 123 -8.83 -6.38 3.43
C ASN A 123 -7.70 -6.95 4.28
N ALA A 124 -8.07 -7.70 5.31
CA ALA A 124 -7.18 -8.34 6.25
C ALA A 124 -7.66 -9.75 6.59
N VAL A 125 -6.75 -10.57 7.13
CA VAL A 125 -7.00 -11.96 7.50
C VAL A 125 -6.55 -12.16 8.95
N LEU A 126 -7.34 -12.81 9.78
CA LEU A 126 -6.95 -13.12 11.17
C LEU A 126 -5.69 -14.01 11.20
N ILE A 127 -4.78 -13.72 12.14
CA ILE A 127 -3.54 -14.49 12.32
C ILE A 127 -3.81 -15.79 13.07
N GLU A 128 -4.53 -15.67 14.18
CA GLU A 128 -5.03 -16.79 14.98
C GLU A 128 -6.51 -16.96 14.66
N GLY A 129 -6.76 -17.34 13.39
CA GLY A 129 -8.07 -17.71 12.87
C GLY A 129 -8.15 -19.20 12.80
#